data_AF-A0A920AGI5-F1
#
_entry.id   AF-A0A920AGI5-F1
#
_cell.length_a   1.000
_cell.length_b   1.000
_cell.length_c   1.000
_cell.angle_alpha   90.00
_cell.angle_beta   90.00
_cell.angle_gamma   90.00
#
_symmetry.space_group_name_H-M   'P 1'
#
loop_
_entity.id
_entity.type
_entity.pdbx_description
1 polymer ?
#
loop_
_entity_poly.entity_id
_entity_poly.type
_entity_poly.pdbx_seq_one_letter_code
_entity_poly.pdbx_strand_id
1 'polypeptide(L)' 'MDLNELQKNVDAWIKKYGVRYFDELTNMAILTEEVGEVARIIARRYGEQSEKNLIRVRIWLMSLQMCYGF' A
#
# COMPACT_ATOMS: atom_id res chain seq x y z
N MET A 1 7.23 5.83 -20.32
CA MET A 1 7.55 5.62 -18.90
C MET A 1 8.41 4.38 -18.83
N ASP A 2 9.66 4.53 -18.41
CA ASP A 2 10.59 3.40 -18.28
C ASP A 2 10.59 2.87 -16.84
N LEU A 3 10.83 1.57 -16.67
CA LEU A 3 10.89 0.95 -15.33
C LEU A 3 11.99 1.61 -14.47
N ASN A 4 13.10 2.00 -15.09
CA ASN A 4 14.19 2.69 -14.39
C ASN A 4 13.78 4.07 -13.86
N GLU A 5 12.88 4.75 -14.57
CA GLU A 5 12.37 6.06 -14.17
C GLU A 5 11.46 5.95 -12.95
N LEU A 6 10.60 4.92 -12.93
CA LEU A 6 9.76 4.61 -11.76
C LEU A 6 10.60 4.26 -10.53
N GLN A 7 11.63 3.42 -10.68
CA GLN A 7 12.51 3.05 -9.57
C GLN A 7 13.23 4.27 -8.97
N LYS A 8 13.71 5.19 -9.82
CA LYS A 8 14.34 6.45 -9.38
C LYS A 8 13.37 7.34 -8.62
N ASN A 9 12.11 7.42 -9.06
CA ASN A 9 11.09 8.21 -8.37
C ASN A 9 10.78 7.63 -6.99
N VAL A 10 10.71 6.30 -6.86
CA VAL A 10 10.52 5.61 -5.57
C VAL A 10 11.74 5.82 -4.66
N ASP A 11 12.97 5.65 -5.16
CA ASP A 11 14.20 5.91 -4.39
C ASP A 11 14.30 7.36 -3.92
N ALA A 12 13.97 8.33 -4.78
CA ALA A 12 13.95 9.74 -4.42
C ALA A 12 12.93 10.05 -3.32
N TRP A 13 11.77 9.40 -3.36
CA TRP A 13 10.74 9.53 -2.34
C TRP A 13 11.16 8.89 -1.01
N ILE A 14 11.75 7.69 -1.04
CA ILE A 14 12.28 7.00 0.15
C ILE A 14 13.37 7.84 0.80
N LYS A 15 14.27 8.45 0.03
CA LYS A 15 15.31 9.34 0.56
C LYS A 15 14.77 10.64 1.14
N LYS A 16 13.65 11.14 0.62
CA LYS A 16 13.05 12.42 1.03
C LYS A 16 12.17 12.29 2.27
N TYR A 17 11.45 11.19 2.42
CA TYR A 17 10.45 10.99 3.46
C TYR A 17 10.60 9.71 4.27
N GLY A 18 11.27 8.69 3.73
CA GLY A 18 11.53 7.44 4.41
C GLY A 18 12.75 7.56 5.33
N VAL A 19 12.69 6.86 6.47
CA VAL A 19 13.80 6.83 7.43
C VAL A 19 14.89 5.84 6.97
N ARG A 20 14.50 4.74 6.31
CA ARG A 20 15.40 3.71 5.77
C ARG A 20 14.70 2.77 4.79
N TYR A 21 15.46 2.00 4.02
CA TYR A 21 14.96 0.81 3.35
C TYR A 21 14.57 -0.25 4.39
N PHE A 22 13.35 -0.78 4.27
CA PHE A 22 12.93 -1.91 5.08
C PHE A 22 13.67 -3.18 4.68
N ASP A 23 13.79 -4.11 5.62
CA ASP A 23 14.27 -5.46 5.35
C ASP A 23 13.33 -6.18 4.36
N GLU A 24 13.89 -7.08 3.55
CA GLU A 24 13.18 -7.76 2.46
C GLU A 24 11.93 -8.49 2.97
N LEU A 25 12.03 -9.15 4.14
CA LEU A 25 10.91 -9.85 4.77
C LEU A 25 9.82 -8.89 5.25
N THR A 26 10.20 -7.71 5.72
CA THR A 26 9.25 -6.68 6.16
C THR A 26 8.50 -6.10 4.96
N ASN A 27 9.20 -5.84 3.85
CA ASN A 27 8.55 -5.43 2.60
C ASN A 27 7.57 -6.49 2.08
N MET A 28 7.93 -7.77 2.16
CA MET A 28 7.02 -8.84 1.77
C MET A 28 5.77 -8.90 2.63
N ALA A 29 5.90 -8.75 3.95
CA ALA A 29 4.75 -8.71 4.85
C ALA A 29 3.81 -7.53 4.53
N ILE A 30 4.36 -6.33 4.37
CA ILE A 30 3.60 -5.12 4.02
C ILE A 30 2.90 -5.30 2.66
N LEU A 31 3.60 -5.81 1.65
CA LEU A 31 3.01 -6.06 0.33
C LEU A 31 1.85 -7.07 0.41
N THR A 32 1.98 -8.13 1.21
CA THR A 32 0.90 -9.10 1.38
C THR A 32 -0.32 -8.52 2.11
N GLU A 33 -0.11 -7.58 3.04
CA GLU A 33 -1.18 -6.87 3.73
C GLU A 33 -1.97 -5.99 2.75
N GLU A 34 -1.29 -5.15 1.97
CA GLU A 34 -1.90 -4.27 0.96
C GLU A 34 -2.65 -5.08 -0.11
N VAL A 35 -2.06 -6.18 -0.58
CA VAL A 35 -2.72 -7.07 -1.54
C VAL A 35 -3.97 -7.72 -0.94
N GLY A 36 -3.95 -8.07 0.35
CA GLY A 36 -5.12 -8.58 1.07
C GLY A 36 -6.24 -7.54 1.18
N GLU A 37 -5.89 -6.29 1.41
CA GLU A 37 -6.86 -5.18 1.44
C GLU A 37 -7.49 -4.93 0.07
N VAL A 38 -6.68 -4.95 -0.99
CA VAL A 38 -7.16 -4.85 -2.38
C VAL A 38 -8.07 -6.04 -2.72
N ALA A 39 -7.67 -7.26 -2.38
CA ALA A 39 -8.47 -8.46 -2.60
C ALA A 39 -9.83 -8.38 -1.89
N ARG A 40 -9.87 -7.84 -0.66
CA ARG A 40 -11.12 -7.60 0.07
C ARG A 40 -12.03 -6.59 -0.63
N ILE A 41 -11.48 -5.53 -1.24
CA ILE A 41 -12.26 -4.57 -2.03
C ILE A 41 -12.78 -5.22 -3.30
N ILE A 42 -11.95 -5.99 -4.01
CA ILE A 42 -12.34 -6.70 -5.22
C ILE A 42 -13.47 -7.70 -4.92
N ALA A 43 -13.34 -8.49 -3.87
CA ALA A 43 -14.38 -9.44 -3.44
C ALA A 43 -15.71 -8.76 -3.11
N ARG A 44 -15.68 -7.51 -2.60
CA ARG A 44 -16.89 -6.73 -2.27
C ARG A 44 -17.52 -6.01 -3.46
N ARG A 45 -16.73 -5.67 -4.49
CA ARG A 45 -17.23 -4.96 -5.68
C ARG A 45 -17.60 -5.88 -6.83
N TYR A 46 -16.88 -6.98 -6.96
CA TYR A 46 -16.97 -7.89 -8.11
C TYR A 46 -17.31 -9.34 -7.71
N GLY A 47 -17.43 -9.64 -6.41
CA GLY A 47 -17.93 -10.92 -5.91
C GLY A 47 -19.43 -10.89 -5.60
N GLU A 48 -19.98 -12.01 -5.12
CA GLU A 48 -21.42 -12.18 -4.82
C GLU A 48 -21.90 -11.41 -3.56
N GLN A 49 -21.05 -10.56 -2.97
CA GLN A 49 -21.29 -9.96 -1.66
C GLN A 49 -21.76 -8.51 -1.80
N SER A 50 -23.00 -8.24 -1.38
CA SER A 50 -23.66 -6.92 -1.46
C SER A 50 -22.79 -5.76 -0.92
N GLU A 51 -22.67 -4.70 -1.72
CA GLU A 51 -21.91 -3.50 -1.39
C GLU A 51 -22.44 -2.83 -0.11
N LYS A 52 -21.69 -2.93 1.00
CA LYS A 52 -21.92 -2.04 2.16
C LYS A 52 -21.18 -0.73 1.96
N ASN A 53 -21.97 0.35 1.93
CA ASN A 53 -21.63 1.71 1.51
C ASN A 53 -20.71 2.51 2.49
N LEU A 54 -19.80 1.85 3.20
CA LEU A 54 -18.95 2.48 4.23
C LEU A 54 -17.54 1.90 4.21
N ILE A 55 -16.79 2.14 3.13
CA ILE A 55 -15.33 1.93 3.11
C ILE A 55 -14.68 3.06 2.32
N ARG A 56 -14.86 4.27 2.82
CA ARG A 56 -14.10 5.45 2.40
C ARG A 56 -13.78 6.09 3.75
N VAL A 57 -12.64 5.87 4.38
CA VAL A 57 -11.43 6.68 4.20
C VAL A 57 -10.24 6.10 5.02
N ARG A 58 -10.42 4.99 5.75
CA ARG A 58 -9.41 4.53 6.75
C ARG A 58 -8.24 3.70 6.22
N ILE A 59 -8.32 3.18 5.01
CA ILE A 59 -7.32 2.26 4.44
C ILE A 59 -6.02 3.00 4.11
N TRP A 60 -6.11 4.10 3.35
CA TRP A 60 -4.93 4.85 2.93
C TRP A 60 -4.23 5.62 4.05
N LEU A 61 -4.96 6.04 5.09
CA LEU A 61 -4.38 6.76 6.21
C LEU A 61 -3.56 5.85 7.13
N MET A 62 -3.93 4.57 7.30
CA MET A 62 -3.16 3.63 8.12
C MET A 62 -1.88 3.16 7.42
N SER A 63 -1.92 2.89 6.12
CA SER A 63 -0.71 2.51 5.36
C SER A 63 0.28 3.67 5.24
N LEU A 64 -0.20 4.91 5.10
CA LEU A 64 0.67 6.08 5.24
C LEU A 64 1.25 6.19 6.65
N GLN A 65 0.46 5.99 7.71
CA GLN A 65 0.98 6.10 9.07
C GLN A 65 2.09 5.06 9.38
N MET A 66 1.93 3.82 8.91
CA MET A 66 2.95 2.76 9.10
C MET A 66 4.17 2.92 8.21
N CYS A 67 4.03 3.43 6.98
CA CYS A 67 5.18 3.72 6.13
C CYS A 67 5.95 4.99 6.55
N TYR A 68 5.28 5.96 7.18
CA TYR A 68 5.86 7.25 7.58
C TYR A 68 6.28 7.34 9.06
N GLY A 69 6.03 6.32 9.88
CA GLY A 69 6.53 6.25 11.26
C GLY A 69 6.02 7.38 12.17
N PHE A 70 4.70 7.50 12.33
CA PHE A 70 4.06 8.26 13.42
C PHE A 70 3.31 7.34 14.38
#